data_AF-X1P1S6-F1
#
_entry.id   AF-X1P1S6-F1
#
_cell.length_a   1.000
_cell.length_b   1.000
_cell.length_c   1.000
_cell.angle_alpha   90.00
_cell.angle_beta   90.00
_cell.angle_gamma   90.00
#
_symmetry.space_group_name_H-M   'P 1'
#
loop_
_entity.id
_entity.type
_entity.pdbx_description
1 polymer ?
#
loop_
_entity_poly.entity_id
_entity_poly.type
_entity_poly.pdbx_seq_one_letter_code
_entity_poly.pdbx_strand_id
1 'polypeptide(L)' 'MTHMRGGSKDMPTISSIIYEYIASKKEPASYHELAEQVKARRSDLQSRDLDATVRSVLQRGNRFVKTAPGIYGLKEG' A
#
# COMPACT_ATOMS: atom_id res chain seq x y z
N MET A 1 -5.36 -33.64 -7.80
CA MET A 1 -5.09 -32.82 -6.59
C MET A 1 -3.77 -32.12 -6.90
N THR A 2 -3.66 -30.81 -7.14
CA THR A 2 -4.16 -29.66 -6.38
C THR A 2 -4.14 -28.43 -7.31
N HIS A 3 -5.11 -27.53 -7.16
CA HIS A 3 -5.33 -26.32 -7.95
C HIS A 3 -4.05 -25.49 -8.20
N MET A 4 -3.62 -25.37 -9.46
CA MET A 4 -2.80 -24.24 -9.90
C MET A 4 -3.71 -23.02 -10.02
N ARG A 5 -3.86 -22.29 -8.91
CA ARG A 5 -4.62 -21.04 -8.86
C ARG A 5 -3.82 -19.99 -9.62
N GLY A 6 -4.26 -19.70 -10.85
CA GLY A 6 -3.78 -18.56 -11.63
C GLY A 6 -3.83 -17.29 -10.78
N GLY A 7 -2.65 -16.74 -10.50
CA GLY A 7 -2.48 -15.40 -9.97
C GLY A 7 -1.93 -14.55 -11.10
N SER A 8 -2.77 -13.65 -11.61
CA SER A 8 -2.49 -12.73 -12.70
C SER A 8 -1.10 -12.10 -12.59
N LYS A 9 -0.35 -12.12 -13.69
CA LYS A 9 0.94 -11.44 -13.86
C LYS A 9 0.88 -9.98 -13.37
N ASP A 10 1.43 -9.77 -12.18
CA ASP A 10 2.46 -8.79 -11.85
C ASP A 10 2.16 -7.29 -12.01
N MET A 11 0.92 -6.83 -11.83
CA MET A 11 0.72 -5.42 -11.48
C MET A 11 0.69 -5.26 -9.96
N PRO A 12 1.68 -4.59 -9.35
CA PRO A 12 1.68 -4.37 -7.92
C PRO A 12 0.46 -3.52 -7.55
N THR A 13 -0.36 -4.06 -6.66
CA THR A 13 -1.51 -3.33 -6.10
C THR A 13 -1.00 -2.23 -5.18
N ILE A 14 -1.81 -1.20 -4.99
CA ILE A 14 -1.48 -0.08 -4.08
C ILE A 14 -1.14 -0.60 -2.68
N SER A 15 -1.88 -1.61 -2.18
CA SER A 15 -1.59 -2.26 -0.91
C SER A 15 -0.24 -2.96 -0.88
N SER A 16 0.14 -3.68 -1.94
CA SER A 16 1.47 -4.30 -2.02
C SER A 16 2.58 -3.26 -2.04
N ILE A 17 2.42 -2.15 -2.79
CA ILE A 17 3.42 -1.07 -2.84
C ILE A 17 3.63 -0.45 -1.46
N ILE A 18 2.53 -0.12 -0.78
CA ILE A 18 2.56 0.44 0.58
C ILE A 18 3.22 -0.56 1.54
N TYR A 19 2.83 -1.84 1.47
CA TYR A 19 3.38 -2.89 2.32
C TYR A 19 4.89 -3.05 2.12
N GLU A 20 5.35 -3.21 0.88
CA GLU A 20 6.77 -3.36 0.56
C GLU A 20 7.58 -2.16 1.02
N TYR A 21 7.05 -0.94 0.87
CA TYR A 21 7.73 0.26 1.31
C TYR A 21 7.92 0.28 2.83
N ILE A 22 6.85 0.06 3.61
CA ILE A 22 6.94 0.05 5.08
C ILE A 22 7.79 -1.13 5.56
N ALA A 23 7.64 -2.31 4.95
CA ALA A 23 8.42 -3.51 5.27
C ALA A 23 9.92 -3.32 4.98
N SER A 24 10.26 -2.67 3.86
CA SER A 24 11.65 -2.37 3.49
C SER A 24 12.26 -1.31 4.41
N LYS A 25 11.47 -0.30 4.81
CA LYS A 25 11.92 0.76 5.72
C LYS A 25 12.07 0.24 7.16
N LYS A 26 11.32 -0.81 7.54
CA LYS A 26 11.18 -1.32 8.92
C LYS A 26 10.70 -0.26 9.93
N GLU A 27 10.12 0.83 9.43
CA GLU A 27 9.61 1.93 10.22
C GLU A 27 8.28 2.40 9.63
N PRO A 28 7.36 2.91 10.47
CA PRO A 28 6.11 3.45 9.96
C PRO A 28 6.36 4.68 9.06
N ALA A 29 5.57 4.79 8.00
CA ALA A 29 5.70 5.81 6.98
C ALA A 29 4.55 6.81 7.04
N SER A 30 4.83 8.05 6.66
CA SER A 30 3.80 9.07 6.53
C SER A 30 2.90 8.81 5.32
N TYR A 31 1.65 9.27 5.39
CA TYR A 31 0.72 9.22 4.26
C TYR A 31 1.32 9.82 2.99
N HIS A 32 2.04 10.93 3.14
CA HIS A 32 2.67 11.62 2.01
C HIS A 32 3.72 10.73 1.34
N GLU A 33 4.63 10.13 2.12
CA GLU A 33 5.61 9.17 1.58
C GLU A 33 4.94 8.00 0.87
N LEU A 34 3.89 7.43 1.46
CA LEU A 34 3.14 6.33 0.86
C LEU A 34 2.47 6.72 -0.45
N ALA A 35 1.84 7.89 -0.50
CA ALA A 35 1.22 8.40 -1.71
C ALA A 35 2.25 8.68 -2.81
N GLU A 36 3.41 9.23 -2.46
CA GLU A 36 4.50 9.46 -3.41
C GLU A 36 5.06 8.15 -3.99
N GLN A 37 5.25 7.13 -3.15
CA GLN A 37 5.69 5.80 -3.60
C GLN A 37 4.69 5.13 -4.52
N VAL A 38 3.41 5.24 -4.19
CA VAL A 38 2.34 4.72 -5.02
C VAL A 38 2.27 5.49 -6.34
N LYS A 39 2.42 6.82 -6.34
CA LYS A 39 2.44 7.64 -7.56
C LYS A 39 3.65 7.34 -8.45
N ALA A 40 4.81 7.10 -7.85
CA ALA A 40 6.03 6.73 -8.56
C ALA A 40 5.88 5.37 -9.27
N ARG A 41 5.15 4.41 -8.68
CA ARG A 41 4.94 3.07 -9.25
C ARG A 41 3.65 2.92 -10.07
N ARG A 42 2.65 3.77 -9.84
CA ARG A 42 1.32 3.76 -10.48
C ARG A 42 1.04 5.09 -11.15
N SER A 43 1.86 5.41 -12.15
CA SER A 43 1.66 6.57 -13.02
C SER A 43 0.43 6.43 -13.94
N ASP A 44 -0.17 5.24 -14.00
CA ASP A 44 -1.40 4.94 -14.73
C ASP A 44 -2.65 5.55 -14.06
N LEU A 45 -2.59 5.86 -12.77
CA LEU A 45 -3.71 6.40 -12.02
C LEU A 45 -3.67 7.93 -11.98
N GLN A 46 -4.82 8.56 -12.20
CA GLN A 46 -4.96 9.99 -11.96
C GLN A 46 -4.71 10.30 -10.48
N SER A 47 -4.03 11.42 -10.20
CA SER A 47 -3.62 11.77 -8.82
C SER A 47 -4.80 11.84 -7.83
N ARG A 48 -6.00 12.20 -8.30
CA ARG A 48 -7.22 12.26 -7.48
C ARG A 48 -7.69 10.87 -7.04
N ASP A 49 -7.67 9.89 -7.95
CA ASP A 49 -8.09 8.51 -7.67
C ASP A 49 -7.04 7.77 -6.83
N LEU A 50 -5.76 8.11 -7.02
CA LEU A 50 -4.67 7.56 -6.25
C LEU A 50 -4.81 7.89 -4.76
N ASP A 51 -5.04 9.16 -4.42
CA ASP A 51 -5.20 9.61 -3.03
C ASP A 51 -6.38 8.90 -2.32
N ALA A 52 -7.54 8.89 -2.98
CA ALA A 52 -8.72 8.20 -2.48
C ALA A 52 -8.48 6.69 -2.29
N THR A 53 -7.73 6.07 -3.22
CA THR A 53 -7.44 4.63 -3.15
C THR A 53 -6.43 4.31 -2.06
N VAL A 54 -5.34 5.08 -1.94
CA VAL A 54 -4.35 4.93 -0.85
C VAL A 54 -5.04 5.07 0.49
N ARG A 55 -5.86 6.11 0.67
CA ARG A 55 -6.63 6.32 1.90
C ARG A 55 -7.57 5.14 2.19
N SER A 56 -8.30 4.66 1.18
CA SER A 56 -9.20 3.51 1.32
C SER A 56 -8.44 2.24 1.69
N VAL A 57 -7.28 1.99 1.08
CA VAL A 57 -6.41 0.85 1.39
C VAL A 57 -5.86 0.92 2.81
N LEU A 58 -5.43 2.09 3.26
CA LEU A 58 -4.91 2.28 4.63
C LEU A 58 -6.01 2.17 5.70
N GLN A 59 -7.25 2.56 5.37
CA GLN A 59 -8.38 2.47 6.31
C GLN A 59 -9.03 1.08 6.34
N ARG A 60 -9.17 0.43 5.19
CA ARG A 60 -9.82 -0.89 5.06
C ARG A 60 -8.85 -2.06 5.19
N GLY A 61 -7.56 -1.81 4.94
CA GLY A 61 -6.53 -2.83 4.98
C GLY A 61 -6.24 -3.26 6.39
N ASN A 62 -6.61 -4.49 6.75
CA ASN A 62 -6.31 -5.07 8.07
C ASN A 62 -4.80 -5.23 8.34
N ARG A 63 -3.94 -5.00 7.34
CA ARG A 63 -2.48 -5.08 7.45
C ARG A 63 -1.82 -3.77 7.88
N PHE A 64 -2.53 -2.65 7.82
CA PHE A 64 -1.98 -1.34 8.14
C PHE A 64 -2.59 -0.85 9.44
N VAL A 65 -1.78 -0.21 10.27
CA VAL A 65 -2.23 0.41 11.51
C VAL A 65 -1.76 1.86 11.52
N LYS A 66 -2.65 2.76 11.92
CA LYS A 66 -2.30 4.16 12.11
C LYS A 66 -1.58 4.30 13.45
N THR A 67 -0.28 4.57 13.43
CA THR A 67 0.54 4.72 14.64
C THR A 67 0.52 6.16 15.16
N ALA A 68 0.36 7.15 14.28
CA ALA A 68 0.23 8.56 14.64
C ALA A 68 -0.64 9.32 13.63
N PRO A 69 -1.00 10.60 13.88
CA PRO A 69 -1.71 11.43 12.90
C PRO A 69 -0.93 11.51 11.58
N GLY A 70 -1.46 10.88 10.53
CA GLY A 70 -0.83 10.83 9.21
C GLY A 70 0.32 9.83 9.07
N ILE A 71 0.56 8.97 10.07
CA ILE A 71 1.62 7.96 10.04
C ILE A 71 1.02 6.55 10.14
N TYR A 72 1.47 5.66 9.26
CA TYR A 72 0.97 4.30 9.08
C TYR A 72 2.12 3.30 9.16
N GLY A 73 1.92 2.26 9.98
CA GLY A 73 2.81 1.11 10.09
C GLY A 73 2.12 -0.17 9.64
N LEU A 74 2.86 -1.28 9.70
CA LEU A 74 2.29 -2.62 9.54
C LEU A 74 1.71 -3.09 10.87
N LYS A 75 0.54 -3.72 10.81
CA LYS A 75 -0.14 -4.31 11.98
C LYS A 75 0.53 -5.61 12.44
N GLU A 76 1.20 -6.31 11.53
CA GLU A 76 1.98 -7.50 11.87
C GLU A 76 3.47 -7.14 11.90
N GLY A 77 3.96 -7.04 13.13
CA GLY A 77 5.35 -7.07 13.56
C GLY A 77 5.38 -7.74 14.92
#